data_AF-A0A1G6P8E7-F1
#
_entry.id   AF-A0A1G6P8E7-F1
#
_cell.length_a   1.000
_cell.length_b   1.000
_cell.length_c   1.000
_cell.angle_alpha   90.00
_cell.angle_beta   90.00
_cell.angle_gamma   90.00
#
_symmetry.space_group_name_H-M   'P 1'
#
loop_
_entity.id
_entity.type
_entity.pdbx_description
1 polymer ?
#
loop_
_entity_poly.entity_id
_entity_poly.type
_entity_poly.pdbx_seq_one_letter_code
_entity_poly.pdbx_strand_id
1 'polypeptide(L)'
;MSTHPMTLTDHRRTLVMHVLEDPPGRYTWRIVVEEKCGGADCDSMIEAASDYPSHAEAEAACWAAGNGMLDGPRAASESTGTRMPH
;
A
#
# COMPACT_ATOMS: atom_id res chain seq x y z
N MET A 1 11.82 4.50 -18.56
CA MET A 1 12.15 5.57 -17.60
C MET A 1 12.25 4.96 -16.22
N SER A 2 13.35 5.14 -15.47
CA SER A 2 13.45 4.66 -14.09
C SER A 2 12.69 5.60 -13.17
N THR A 3 11.44 5.26 -12.87
CA THR A 3 10.75 5.83 -11.73
C THR A 3 11.41 5.26 -10.48
N HIS A 4 11.99 6.14 -9.66
CA HIS A 4 12.61 5.69 -8.42
C HIS A 4 11.48 5.22 -7.51
N PRO A 5 11.49 3.95 -7.05
CA PRO A 5 10.45 3.48 -6.16
C PRO A 5 10.45 4.33 -4.89
N MET A 6 9.27 4.75 -4.47
CA MET A 6 9.11 5.42 -3.19
C MET A 6 8.88 4.36 -2.11
N THR A 7 9.53 4.50 -0.96
CA THR A 7 9.38 3.54 0.13
C THR A 7 8.76 4.22 1.34
N LEU A 8 7.71 3.63 1.89
CA LEU A 8 7.04 4.03 3.12
C LEU A 8 7.16 2.88 4.12
N THR A 9 7.75 3.12 5.29
CA THR A 9 7.96 2.07 6.29
C THR A 9 7.35 2.49 7.61
N ASP A 10 6.67 1.54 8.25
CA ASP A 10 6.22 1.62 9.65
C ASP A 10 6.89 0.50 10.47
N HIS A 11 6.68 0.49 11.79
CA HIS A 11 7.16 -0.54 12.70
C HIS A 11 6.85 -1.99 12.28
N ARG A 12 5.74 -2.23 11.55
CA ARG A 12 5.32 -3.59 11.17
C ARG A 12 5.59 -3.98 9.70
N ARG A 13 5.65 -3.00 8.79
CA ARG A 13 5.61 -3.25 7.34
C ARG A 13 6.37 -2.21 6.55
N THR A 14 6.90 -2.61 5.41
CA THR A 14 7.48 -1.74 4.39
C THR A 14 6.57 -1.76 3.16
N LEU A 15 6.30 -0.59 2.60
CA LEU A 15 5.53 -0.38 1.39
C LEU A 15 6.48 0.15 0.32
N VAL A 16 6.65 -0.60 -0.75
CA VAL A 16 7.42 -0.18 -1.92
C VAL A 16 6.45 0.20 -3.03
N MET A 17 6.38 1.49 -3.31
CA MET A 17 5.49 2.10 -4.28
C MET A 17 6.20 2.27 -5.61
N HIS A 18 5.58 1.78 -6.68
CA HIS A 18 6.05 1.93 -8.05
C HIS A 18 5.00 2.63 -8.89
N VAL A 19 5.41 3.67 -9.61
CA VAL A 19 4.64 4.27 -10.70
C VAL A 19 5.19 3.71 -12.01
N LEU A 20 4.29 3.20 -12.83
CA LEU A 20 4.59 2.52 -14.09
C LEU A 20 3.88 3.26 -15.23
N GLU A 21 4.46 3.22 -16.42
CA GLU A 21 3.84 3.74 -17.64
C GLU A 21 3.52 2.57 -18.56
N ASP A 22 2.24 2.28 -18.77
CA ASP A 22 1.75 1.20 -19.62
C ASP A 22 0.26 1.43 -19.97
N PRO A 23 -0.11 1.66 -21.26
CA PRO A 23 0.72 1.97 -22.44
C PRO A 23 1.36 3.38 -22.37
N PRO A 24 2.19 3.79 -23.35
CA PRO A 24 2.82 5.11 -23.36
C PRO A 24 1.79 6.25 -23.24
N GLY A 25 2.02 7.18 -22.32
CA GLY A 25 1.08 8.26 -21.98
C GLY A 25 -0.04 7.87 -21.02
N ARG A 26 -0.06 6.64 -20.51
CA ARG A 26 -0.90 6.18 -19.40
C ARG A 26 -0.05 5.67 -18.25
N TYR A 27 -0.38 6.11 -17.05
CA TYR A 27 0.36 5.78 -15.85
C TYR A 27 -0.50 4.91 -14.94
N THR A 28 0.08 3.87 -14.37
CA THR A 28 -0.53 3.06 -13.32
C THR A 28 0.42 2.99 -12.14
N TRP A 29 -0.05 2.46 -11.02
CA TRP A 29 0.80 2.28 -9.85
C TRP A 29 0.60 0.91 -9.22
N ARG A 30 1.62 0.46 -8.51
CA ARG A 30 1.56 -0.75 -7.68
C ARG A 30 2.31 -0.53 -6.37
N ILE A 31 1.86 -1.17 -5.31
CA ILE A 31 2.46 -1.15 -3.99
C ILE A 31 2.77 -2.59 -3.61
N VAL A 32 4.04 -2.86 -3.30
CA VAL A 32 4.48 -4.11 -2.68
C VAL A 32 4.53 -3.89 -1.18
N VAL A 33 3.83 -4.74 -0.44
CA VAL A 33 3.73 -4.72 1.01
C VAL A 33 4.60 -5.84 1.55
N GLU A 34 5.69 -5.49 2.19
CA GLU A 34 6.59 -6.42 2.86
C GLU A 34 6.26 -6.39 4.36
N GLU A 35 5.51 -7.39 4.85
CA GLU A 35 5.21 -7.52 6.28
C GLU A 35 6.24 -8.42 6.99
N LYS A 36 6.79 -7.94 8.11
CA LYS A 36 7.70 -8.75 8.94
C LYS A 36 6.90 -9.72 9.81
N CYS A 37 6.45 -10.83 9.22
CA CYS A 37 5.62 -11.81 9.90
C CYS A 37 6.47 -12.93 10.54
N GLY A 38 7.24 -12.61 11.59
CA GLY A 38 7.76 -13.58 12.60
C GLY A 38 8.40 -14.90 12.12
N GLY A 39 8.84 -15.02 10.86
CA GLY A 39 9.34 -16.27 10.26
C GLY A 39 8.90 -16.55 8.81
N ALA A 40 7.94 -15.79 8.26
CA ALA A 40 7.55 -15.88 6.85
C ALA A 40 7.41 -14.49 6.23
N ASP A 41 7.99 -14.31 5.05
CA ASP A 41 7.78 -13.13 4.21
C ASP A 41 6.39 -13.25 3.55
N CYS A 42 5.48 -12.35 3.93
CA CYS A 42 4.15 -12.26 3.34
C CYS A 42 4.10 -11.03 2.44
N ASP A 43 4.57 -11.19 1.21
CA ASP A 43 4.56 -10.11 0.23
C ASP A 43 3.17 -10.01 -0.42
N SER A 44 2.45 -8.93 -0.13
CA SER A 44 1.18 -8.62 -0.80
C SER A 44 1.40 -7.53 -1.84
N MET A 45 0.80 -7.68 -3.03
CA MET A 45 0.87 -6.68 -4.09
C MET A 45 -0.51 -6.06 -4.32
N ILE A 46 -0.54 -4.73 -4.35
CA ILE A 46 -1.75 -3.93 -4.60
C ILE A 46 -1.50 -3.12 -5.85
N GLU A 47 -2.46 -3.11 -6.76
CA GLU A 47 -2.35 -2.42 -8.04
C GLU A 47 -3.45 -1.36 -8.15
N ALA A 48 -3.19 -0.33 -8.94
CA ALA A 48 -4.19 0.67 -9.24
C ALA A 48 -5.40 0.04 -9.94
N ALA A 49 -6.60 0.40 -9.51
CA ALA A 49 -7.82 -0.03 -10.18
C ALA A 49 -8.03 0.66 -11.55
N SER A 50 -7.25 1.68 -11.88
CA SER A 50 -7.38 2.47 -13.12
C SER A 50 -6.06 3.09 -13.53
N ASP A 51 -5.95 3.41 -14.82
CA ASP A 51 -4.88 4.23 -15.37
C ASP A 51 -5.13 5.74 -15.15
N TYR A 52 -4.03 6.48 -15.08
CA TYR A 52 -3.98 7.93 -14.86
C TYR A 52 -3.37 8.61 -16.09
N PRO A 53 -3.81 9.83 -16.41
CA PRO A 53 -3.31 10.55 -17.59
C PRO A 53 -1.95 11.22 -17.34
N SER A 54 -1.48 11.29 -16.09
CA SER A 54 -0.19 11.86 -15.75
C SER A 54 0.53 11.06 -14.66
N HIS A 55 1.86 11.11 -14.70
CA HIS A 55 2.70 10.49 -13.67
C HIS A 55 2.38 11.06 -12.29
N ALA A 56 2.22 12.39 -12.18
CA ALA A 56 1.95 13.06 -10.91
C ALA A 56 0.64 12.58 -10.27
N GLU A 57 -0.40 12.33 -11.06
CA GLU A 57 -1.66 11.78 -10.54
C GLU A 57 -1.53 10.33 -10.09
N ALA A 58 -0.81 9.50 -10.86
CA ALA A 58 -0.53 8.12 -10.47
C ALA A 58 0.32 8.07 -9.18
N GLU A 59 1.32 8.94 -9.05
CA GLU A 59 2.16 9.06 -7.87
C GLU A 59 1.35 9.53 -6.65
N ALA A 60 0.55 10.58 -6.81
CA ALA A 60 -0.30 11.10 -5.73
C ALA A 60 -1.33 10.05 -5.25
N ALA A 61 -1.93 9.32 -6.19
CA ALA A 61 -2.87 8.24 -5.86
C ALA A 61 -2.17 7.05 -5.17
N CYS A 62 -0.98 6.68 -5.65
CA CYS A 62 -0.16 5.64 -5.04
C CYS A 62 0.23 6.03 -3.61
N TRP A 63 0.65 7.28 -3.41
CA TRP A 63 0.99 7.82 -2.10
C TRP A 63 -0.22 7.86 -1.17
N ALA A 64 -1.38 8.29 -1.65
CA ALA A 64 -2.62 8.29 -0.87
C ALA A 64 -3.04 6.86 -0.46
N ALA A 65 -2.93 5.89 -1.37
CA ALA A 65 -3.20 4.49 -1.07
C ALA A 65 -2.21 3.94 -0.03
N GLY A 66 -0.90 4.15 -0.22
CA GLY A 66 0.13 3.72 0.72
C GLY A 66 -0.03 4.34 2.11
N ASN A 67 -0.30 5.65 2.19
CA ASN A 67 -0.58 6.31 3.46
C ASN A 67 -1.88 5.80 4.09
N GLY A 68 -2.95 5.59 3.33
CA GLY A 68 -4.18 5.00 3.86
C GLY A 68 -3.98 3.61 4.46
N MET A 69 -3.05 2.82 3.91
CA MET A 69 -2.67 1.55 4.50
C MET A 69 -1.99 1.72 5.84
N LEU A 70 -1.13 2.73 6.01
CA LEU A 70 -0.41 3.03 7.25
C LEU A 70 -1.27 3.74 8.30
N ASP A 71 -2.17 4.62 7.88
CA ASP A 71 -3.03 5.48 8.70
C ASP A 71 -4.29 4.74 9.22
N GLY A 72 -4.58 3.57 8.67
CA GLY A 72 -5.69 2.73 9.12
C GLY A 72 -5.56 2.33 10.60
N PRO A 73 -6.68 2.24 11.35
CA PRO A 73 -6.65 1.82 12.74
C PRO A 73 -5.99 0.46 12.80
N ARG A 74 -4.89 0.40 13.56
CA ARG A 74 -4.23 -0.80 14.08
C ARG A 74 -5.13 -2.03 13.94
N ALA A 75 -5.05 -2.72 12.80
CA ALA A 75 -5.74 -3.99 12.59
C ALA A 75 -4.97 -5.05 13.39
N ALA A 76 -5.20 -4.95 14.70
CA ALA A 76 -4.87 -5.81 15.83
C ALA A 76 -5.31 -5.04 17.10
N SER A 77 -6.55 -4.56 17.12
CA SER A 77 -7.30 -4.45 18.36
C SER A 77 -8.47 -5.38 18.16
N GLU A 78 -8.30 -6.61 18.64
CA GLU A 78 -9.41 -7.43 19.10
C GLU A 78 -10.22 -6.59 20.09
N SER A 79 -11.20 -5.85 19.57
CA SER A 79 -12.12 -5.06 20.36
C SER A 79 -13.53 -5.34 19.88
N THR A 80 -14.01 -6.53 20.22
CA THR A 80 -15.41 -6.68 20.61
C THR A 80 -15.52 -7.67 21.75
N GLY A 81 -15.02 -7.25 22.91
CA GLY A 81 -15.78 -7.56 24.12
C GLY A 81 -17.19 -7.00 23.94
N THR A 82 -18.22 -7.85 24.06
CA THR A 82 -19.36 -7.70 24.99
C THR A 82 -20.48 -8.69 24.61
N ARG A 83 -20.71 -9.73 25.43
CA ARG A 83 -22.06 -10.06 25.92
C ARG A 83 -21.96 -10.75 27.29
N MET A 84 -22.78 -10.24 28.22
CA MET A 84 -22.67 -10.26 29.69
C MET A 84 -23.19 -11.58 30.35
N PRO A 85 -23.54 -11.60 31.66
CA PRO A 85 -23.01 -12.49 32.70
C PRO A 85 -23.94 -13.68 33.00
N HIS A 86 -23.54 -14.56 33.92
CA HIS A 86 -24.41 -15.61 34.46
C HIS A 86 -24.44 -15.57 35.99
#